data_AF-D5DNV9-F1
#
_entry.id   AF-D5DNV9-F1
#
_cell.length_a   1.000
_cell.length_b   1.000
_cell.length_c   1.000
_cell.angle_alpha   90.00
_cell.angle_beta   90.00
_cell.angle_gamma   90.00
#
_symmetry.space_group_name_H-M   'P 1'
#
loop_
_entity.id
_entity.type
_entity.pdbx_description
1 polymer ?
#
loop_
_entity_poly.entity_id
_entity_poly.type
_entity_poly.pdbx_seq_one_letter_code
_entity_poly.pdbx_strand_id
1 'polypeptide(L)' 'MQKATERYPSAKIYDYLHVKREQKGNYSVETFKLWLDENNKKFEVIVNIHFDTKSEKISKISLQKQNTHT' A
#
# COMPACT_ATOMS: atom_id res chain seq x y z
N MET A 1 -0.42 -5.96 4.25
CA MET A 1 -1.41 -6.67 3.40
C MET A 1 -2.83 -6.65 3.96
N GLN A 2 -3.05 -6.98 5.24
CA GLN A 2 -4.40 -7.04 5.86
C GLN A 2 -5.31 -5.85 5.51
N LYS A 3 -4.81 -4.61 5.68
CA LYS A 3 -5.59 -3.39 5.39
C LYS A 3 -6.03 -3.22 3.93
N ALA A 4 -5.31 -3.84 2.98
CA ALA A 4 -5.70 -3.85 1.58
C ALA A 4 -6.81 -4.87 1.33
N THR A 5 -6.71 -6.05 1.92
CA THR A 5 -7.75 -7.10 1.85
C THR A 5 -9.04 -6.66 2.54
N GLU A 6 -8.97 -5.94 3.66
CA GLU A 6 -10.15 -5.36 4.32
C GLU A 6 -10.87 -4.33 3.43
N ARG A 7 -10.09 -3.53 2.68
CA ARG A 7 -10.66 -2.50 1.80
C ARG A 7 -11.14 -3.05 0.46
N TYR A 8 -10.53 -4.14 -0.01
CA TYR A 8 -10.87 -4.84 -1.24
C TYR A 8 -11.06 -6.34 -0.96
N PRO A 9 -12.13 -6.73 -0.24
CA PRO A 9 -12.34 -8.13 0.15
C PRO A 9 -12.61 -9.05 -1.06
N SER A 10 -13.12 -8.49 -2.15
CA SER A 10 -13.39 -9.21 -3.40
C SER A 10 -12.19 -9.27 -4.34
N ALA A 11 -11.11 -8.54 -4.04
CA ALA A 11 -9.94 -8.48 -4.90
C ALA A 11 -8.82 -9.38 -4.36
N LYS A 12 -8.17 -10.13 -5.26
CA LYS A 12 -7.01 -10.95 -4.93
C LYS A 12 -5.73 -10.17 -5.22
N ILE A 13 -4.86 -10.08 -4.23
CA ILE A 13 -3.51 -9.55 -4.42
C ILE A 13 -2.68 -10.67 -5.05
N TYR A 14 -2.18 -10.46 -6.26
CA TYR A 14 -1.34 -11.46 -6.95
C TYR A 14 0.14 -11.07 -6.96
N ASP A 15 0.45 -9.78 -6.81
CA ASP A 15 1.82 -9.30 -6.77
C ASP A 15 1.96 -8.07 -5.87
N TYR A 16 3.17 -7.81 -5.40
CA TYR A 16 3.55 -6.63 -4.65
C TYR A 16 4.99 -6.23 -4.91
N LEU A 17 5.23 -4.92 -4.92
CA LEU A 17 6.53 -4.32 -5.09
C LEU A 17 6.79 -3.32 -3.97
N HIS A 18 7.95 -3.47 -3.32
CA HIS A 18 8.48 -2.42 -2.47
C HIS A 18 9.07 -1.34 -3.36
N VAL A 19 8.41 -0.17 -3.41
CA VAL A 19 8.82 0.93 -4.29
C VAL A 19 9.97 1.69 -3.67
N LYS A 20 9.78 2.18 -2.44
CA LYS A 20 10.82 2.91 -1.70
C LYS A 20 10.51 2.99 -0.22
N ARG A 21 11.54 3.31 0.55
CA ARG A 21 11.45 3.79 1.92
C ARG A 21 12.09 5.18 1.99
N GLU A 22 11.39 6.14 2.57
CA GLU A 22 11.84 7.52 2.71
C GLU A 22 11.77 7.92 4.19
N GLN A 23 12.93 8.18 4.80
CA GLN A 23 13.00 8.62 6.19
C GLN A 23 12.89 10.15 6.25
N LYS A 24 11.92 10.65 7.02
CA LYS A 24 11.66 12.08 7.26
C LYS A 24 11.84 12.39 8.75
N GLY A 25 13.09 12.55 9.16
CA GLY A 25 13.45 12.87 10.54
C GLY A 25 13.06 11.75 11.49
N ASN A 26 12.00 11.97 12.28
CA ASN A 26 11.53 11.01 13.28
C ASN A 26 10.60 9.93 12.71
N TYR A 27 10.00 10.13 11.54
CA TYR A 27 9.12 9.14 10.93
C TYR A 27 9.67 8.68 9.57
N SER A 28 9.36 7.45 9.21
CA SER A 28 9.67 6.86 7.92
C SER A 28 8.37 6.58 7.17
N VAL A 29 8.43 6.75 5.86
CA VAL A 29 7.33 6.46 4.94
C VAL A 29 7.77 5.34 4.04
N GLU A 30 7.06 4.23 4.09
CA GLU A 30 7.29 3.10 3.20
C GLU A 30 6.18 3.00 2.17
N THR A 31 6.57 3.01 0.90
CA THR A 31 5.66 2.96 -0.23
C THR A 31 5.74 1.58 -0.86
N PHE A 32 4.60 0.90 -0.88
CA PHE A 32 4.41 -0.35 -1.60
C PHE A 32 3.42 -0.13 -2.74
N LYS A 33 3.65 -0.86 -3.82
CA LYS A 33 2.68 -1.01 -4.91
C LYS A 33 2.15 -2.43 -4.83
N LEU A 34 0.84 -2.57 -4.79
CA LEU A 34 0.14 -3.84 -4.82
C LEU A 34 -0.60 -3.96 -6.14
N TRP A 35 -0.56 -5.13 -6.77
CA TRP A 35 -1.41 -5.43 -7.90
C TRP A 35 -2.54 -6.35 -7.45
N LEU A 36 -3.76 -5.86 -7.66
CA LEU A 36 -4.98 -6.54 -7.28
C LEU A 36 -5.77 -6.89 -8.55
N ASP A 37 -6.39 -8.07 -8.52
CA ASP A 37 -7.37 -8.51 -9.51
C ASP A 37 -8.71 -8.70 -8.82
N GLU A 38 -9.71 -7.92 -9.23
CA GLU A 38 -11.10 -8.05 -8.79
C GLU A 38 -11.96 -8.44 -9.98
N ASN A 39 -12.28 -9.73 -10.09
CA ASN A 39 -13.14 -10.26 -11.16
C ASN A 39 -12.66 -9.84 -12.57
N ASN A 40 -11.41 -10.14 -12.93
CA ASN A 40 -10.75 -9.73 -14.18
C ASN A 40 -10.47 -8.22 -14.32
N LYS A 41 -10.73 -7.41 -13.29
CA LYS A 41 -10.30 -6.00 -13.27
C LYS A 41 -8.99 -5.91 -12.50
N LYS A 42 -7.91 -5.73 -13.24
CA LYS A 42 -6.58 -5.47 -12.68
C LYS A 42 -6.44 -4.00 -12.35
N PHE A 43 -6.00 -3.70 -11.14
CA PHE A 43 -5.68 -2.35 -10.73
C PHE A 43 -4.53 -2.34 -9.73
N GLU A 44 -3.88 -1.19 -9.65
CA GLU A 44 -2.74 -0.97 -8.76
C GLU A 44 -3.22 -0.22 -7.52
N VAL A 45 -2.73 -0.63 -6.35
CA VAL A 45 -2.97 0.07 -5.09
C VAL A 45 -1.62 0.47 -4.52
N ILE A 46 -1.42 1.77 -4.36
CA ILE A 46 -0.27 2.31 -3.65
C ILE A 46 -0.61 2.35 -2.16
N VAL A 47 0.21 1.68 -1.36
CA VAL A 47 0.12 1.67 0.10
C VAL A 47 1.28 2.50 0.64
N ASN A 48 0.95 3.56 1.38
CA ASN A 48 1.92 4.37 2.09
C ASN A 48 1.77 4.12 3.58
N ILE A 49 2.81 3.60 4.21
CA ILE A 49 2.87 3.32 5.64
C ILE A 49 3.77 4.37 6.29
N HIS A 50 3.17 5.20 7.14
CA HIS A 50 3.89 6.14 7.99
C HIS A 50 4.10 5.49 9.34
N PHE A 51 5.35 5.36 9.76
CA PHE A 51 5.71 4.81 11.06
C PHE A 51 6.83 5.63 11.69
N ASP A 52 6.86 5.68 13.01
CA ASP A 52 7.95 6.29 13.75
C ASP A 52 9.23 5.45 13.56
N THR A 53 10.34 6.07 13.18
CA THR A 53 11.57 5.35 12.83
C THR A 53 12.27 4.78 14.06
N LYS A 54 12.03 5.36 15.25
CA LYS A 54 12.70 4.94 16.49
C LYS A 54 11.96 3.81 17.19
N SER A 55 10.63 3.87 17.17
CA SER A 55 9.75 2.92 17.88
C SER A 55 9.05 1.92 16.96
N GLU A 56 9.22 2.07 15.63
CA GLU A 56 8.55 1.28 14.59
C GLU A 56 7.02 1.32 14.68
N LYS A 57 6.47 2.24 15.49
CA LYS A 57 5.03 2.39 15.67
C LYS A 57 4.41 2.98 14.42
N ILE A 58 3.50 2.23 13.82
CA ILE A 58 2.72 2.69 12.68
C ILE A 58 1.79 3.81 13.14
N SER A 59 2.01 5.01 12.59
CA SER A 59 1.16 6.18 12.86
C SER A 59 -0.02 6.25 11.89
N LYS A 60 0.20 5.91 10.62
CA LYS A 60 -0.85 5.99 9.59
C LYS A 60 -0.58 5.04 8.44
N ILE A 61 -1.64 4.43 7.91
CA ILE A 61 -1.58 3.66 6.67
C ILE A 61 -2.61 4.24 5.71
N SER A 62 -2.14 4.69 4.56
CA SER A 62 -2.94 5.25 3.47
C SER A 62 -2.93 4.29 2.28
N LEU A 63 -4.10 4.00 1.73
CA LEU A 63 -4.25 3.20 0.53
C LEU A 63 -4.87 4.06 -0.57
N GLN A 64 -4.21 4.13 -1.71
CA GLN A 64 -4.63 4.86 -2.89
C GLN A 64 -4.72 3.90 -4.07
N LYS A 65 -5.94 3.66 -4.54
CA LYS A 65 -6.17 2.94 -5.79
C LYS A 65 -5.77 3.86 -6.94
N GLN A 66 -4.84 3.41 -7.76
CA GLN A 66 -4.50 4.05 -9.02
C GLN A 66 -5.45 3.47 -10.06
N ASN A 67 -6.39 4.29 -10.51
CA ASN A 67 -7.18 3.95 -11.69
C ASN A 67 -6.28 4.25 -12.88
N THR A 68 -5.72 3.23 -13.51
CA THR A 68 -5.12 3.38 -14.84
C THR A 68 -6.27 3.75 -15.77
N HIS A 69 -6.50 5.05 -16.01
CA HIS A 69 -7.44 5.51 -17.02
C HIS A 69 -6.79 5.17 -18.37
N THR A 70 -7.44 4.25 -19.07
CA THR A 70 -7.23 3.94 -20.50
C THR A 70 -7.24 5.20 -21.35
#